data_AF-A0A150L9Q8-F1
#
_entry.id   AF-A0A150L9Q8-F1
#
_cell.length_a   1.000
_cell.length_b   1.000
_cell.length_c   1.000
_cell.angle_alpha   90.00
_cell.angle_beta   90.00
_cell.angle_gamma   90.00
#
_symmetry.space_group_name_H-M   'P 1'
#
loop_
_entity.id
_entity.type
_entity.pdbx_description
1 polymer ?
#
loop_
_entity_poly.entity_id
_entity_poly.type
_entity_poly.pdbx_seq_one_letter_code
_entity_poly.pdbx_strand_id
1 'polypeptide(L)'
;MTTRFFTRCGFCGGEGPFAFFGIGPWQCSLLTEESFRFWPVRRCDYRAEGCRGILKTISGLCRWVKMSLKKRGAEPETASFFGEKRKMRERMAANKRGIMTEKPSSRSGKIFRKYGKIMTNLIFGGWHMKIPFEQIVSLDQIGKGGGKRTNELFSLAQKADVKPAVQDEKKVLLLLIDMQNDFMENGELAVPNSHVDVANTLRFIYRNFEKITDIAVSLDTHRVHQIFHPSWWTDRNGNHPDPFTVITARDVEEGKWLPEFEKEISVEYVKNLERSGKKQLVIWPYHCLEGTFGCALEGQLANMVYFHSLCRGSDVRRIVKGQKPTTEMYGIFKAEYDPTGARNDALLEELRKYDQIVVAGEAKSHCVLESLWQLVEYFAEKEEPASKIYCLEDCMSPIPGFEEATEEAYRRLSRDYGVHLVHSAEWSL
;
A
#
# COMPACT_ATOMS: atom_id res chain seq x y z
N MET A 1 14.49 50.50 19.56
CA MET A 1 14.81 49.46 20.56
C MET A 1 14.42 48.12 19.97
N THR A 2 15.38 47.40 19.41
CA THR A 2 15.19 46.06 18.83
C THR A 2 16.08 45.10 19.59
N THR A 3 15.46 44.24 20.38
CA THR A 3 16.13 43.26 21.24
C THR A 3 16.60 42.09 20.38
N ARG A 4 17.92 41.88 20.29
CA ARG A 4 18.54 40.69 19.68
C ARG A 4 18.71 39.62 20.75
N PHE A 5 18.20 38.41 20.51
CA PHE A 5 18.58 37.21 21.26
C PHE A 5 19.77 36.54 20.57
N PHE A 6 20.85 36.34 21.31
CA PHE A 6 22.00 35.51 20.93
C PHE A 6 21.89 34.17 21.65
N THR A 7 21.81 33.06 20.92
CA THR A 7 22.02 31.71 21.46
C THR A 7 23.35 31.15 20.96
N ARG A 8 24.20 30.78 21.93
CA ARG A 8 25.55 30.26 21.76
C ARG A 8 25.51 28.79 21.33
N CYS A 9 26.05 28.45 20.16
CA CYS A 9 26.33 27.06 19.79
C CYS A 9 27.83 26.78 20.05
N GLY A 10 28.12 25.98 21.07
CA GLY A 10 29.47 25.60 21.42
C GLY A 10 29.94 24.44 20.54
N PHE A 11 30.53 24.71 19.37
CA PHE A 11 31.51 23.83 18.72
C PHE A 11 32.21 24.47 17.50
N CYS A 12 32.52 25.78 17.52
CA CYS A 12 33.53 26.40 16.65
C CYS A 12 33.68 27.89 17.00
N GLY A 13 34.84 28.29 17.53
CA GLY A 13 35.17 29.70 17.75
C GLY A 13 35.64 30.34 16.45
N GLY A 14 34.88 31.28 15.92
CA GLY A 14 35.26 32.11 14.77
C GLY A 14 34.16 33.11 14.44
N GLU A 15 34.41 34.38 14.72
CA GLU A 15 33.57 35.51 14.30
C GLU A 15 34.03 36.00 12.93
N GLY A 16 33.11 36.14 11.98
CA GLY A 16 33.36 36.74 10.67
C GLY A 16 32.05 37.19 10.02
N PRO A 17 31.96 38.43 9.49
CA PRO A 17 30.72 38.96 8.96
C PRO A 17 30.55 38.53 7.50
N PHE A 18 29.38 38.05 7.09
CA PHE A 18 29.03 38.10 5.67
C PHE A 18 27.60 38.59 5.46
N ALA A 19 27.55 39.61 4.60
CA ALA A 19 26.44 40.46 4.26
C ALA A 19 25.49 39.79 3.26
N PHE A 20 24.23 40.23 3.31
CA PHE A 20 23.22 40.00 2.28
C PHE A 20 23.62 40.68 0.96
N PHE A 21 23.54 39.93 -0.15
CA PHE A 21 23.21 40.49 -1.45
C PHE A 21 22.16 39.57 -2.10
N GLY A 22 20.97 40.11 -2.32
CA GLY A 22 19.97 39.51 -3.20
C GLY A 22 20.10 40.11 -4.58
N ILE A 23 20.11 39.28 -5.62
CA ILE A 23 19.77 39.64 -7.00
C ILE A 23 19.08 38.41 -7.64
N GLY A 24 17.92 38.66 -8.24
CA GLY A 24 17.14 37.73 -9.05
C GLY A 24 17.64 37.60 -10.50
N PRO A 25 16.80 37.14 -11.45
CA PRO A 25 17.14 36.05 -12.36
C PRO A 25 17.64 36.46 -13.76
N TRP A 26 18.20 35.47 -14.47
CA TRP A 26 18.54 35.36 -15.90
C TRP A 26 20.02 35.53 -16.33
N GLN A 27 20.47 34.50 -17.05
CA GLN A 27 21.57 34.41 -18.03
C GLN A 27 23.03 34.60 -17.54
N CYS A 28 23.81 33.51 -17.54
CA CYS A 28 24.91 33.39 -18.51
C CYS A 28 25.48 31.95 -18.58
N SER A 29 25.57 31.47 -19.80
CA SER A 29 26.28 30.28 -20.29
C SER A 29 27.81 30.39 -20.13
N LEU A 30 28.47 29.22 -20.18
CA LEU A 30 29.92 29.00 -20.41
C LEU A 30 30.86 29.22 -19.21
N LEU A 31 31.25 28.12 -18.54
CA LEU A 31 32.59 27.97 -17.97
C LEU A 31 33.11 26.55 -18.22
N THR A 32 34.01 26.47 -19.19
CA THR A 32 34.90 25.34 -19.52
C THR A 32 36.16 25.37 -18.64
N GLU A 33 36.92 24.27 -18.72
CA GLU A 33 38.04 23.75 -17.90
C GLU A 33 39.19 24.65 -17.37
N GLU A 34 39.12 25.97 -17.37
CA GLU A 34 40.25 26.81 -16.91
C GLU A 34 39.94 27.59 -15.62
N SER A 35 40.07 26.93 -14.47
CA SER A 35 40.23 27.63 -13.18
C SER A 35 40.90 26.81 -12.05
N PHE A 36 41.53 25.68 -12.37
CA PHE A 36 42.36 24.93 -11.40
C PHE A 36 43.85 25.17 -11.63
N ARG A 37 44.33 26.39 -11.36
CA ARG A 37 45.74 26.61 -11.01
C ARG A 37 45.81 27.63 -9.88
N PHE A 38 46.60 27.29 -8.87
CA PHE A 38 46.92 28.02 -7.63
C PHE A 38 46.03 27.76 -6.40
N TRP A 39 46.36 26.68 -5.67
CA TRP A 39 46.68 26.81 -4.23
C TRP A 39 47.53 25.63 -3.73
N PRO A 40 48.42 25.83 -2.74
CA PRO A 40 49.45 24.88 -2.35
C PRO A 40 48.89 23.75 -1.50
N VAL A 41 49.49 22.57 -1.70
CA VAL A 41 49.29 21.35 -0.94
C VAL A 41 49.52 21.62 0.56
N ARG A 42 48.44 21.66 1.36
CA ARG A 42 48.51 21.39 2.80
C ARG A 42 48.09 19.94 3.03
N ARG A 43 49.00 19.16 3.61
CA ARG A 43 48.72 17.83 4.19
C ARG A 43 47.53 17.94 5.13
N CYS A 44 46.48 17.18 4.85
CA CYS A 44 45.38 16.98 5.78
C CYS A 44 45.62 15.64 6.51
N ASP A 45 46.05 15.71 7.76
CA ASP A 45 46.10 14.58 8.68
C ASP A 45 44.67 14.16 9.06
N TYR A 46 44.12 13.16 8.36
CA TYR A 46 42.94 12.46 8.85
C TYR A 46 43.33 11.57 10.03
N ARG A 47 43.07 12.05 11.25
CA ARG A 47 43.19 11.27 12.48
C ARG A 47 42.31 10.01 12.43
N ALA A 48 42.87 8.93 12.96
CA ALA A 48 42.38 7.56 13.00
C ALA A 48 41.13 7.31 13.90
N GLU A 49 40.16 8.23 13.92
CA GLU A 49 38.94 8.11 14.74
C GLU A 49 37.72 7.63 13.94
N GLY A 50 37.57 8.02 12.67
CA GLY A 50 36.47 7.56 11.81
C GLY A 50 36.47 6.05 11.51
N CYS A 51 37.65 5.45 11.36
CA CYS A 51 37.76 4.00 11.11
C CYS A 51 37.41 3.14 12.34
N ARG A 52 37.51 3.69 13.56
CA ARG A 52 37.18 2.95 14.79
C ARG A 52 35.67 2.82 15.02
N GLY A 53 34.87 3.81 14.59
CA GLY A 53 33.41 3.76 14.63
C GLY A 53 32.84 2.67 13.73
N ILE A 54 33.27 2.64 12.47
CA ILE A 54 32.83 1.65 11.47
C ILE A 54 33.22 0.22 11.89
N LEU A 55 34.43 0.03 12.43
CA LEU A 55 34.88 -1.28 12.94
C LEU A 55 34.10 -1.75 14.17
N LYS A 56 33.65 -0.84 15.05
CA LYS A 56 32.79 -1.19 16.19
C LYS A 56 31.43 -1.68 15.72
N THR A 57 30.82 -1.01 14.75
CA THR A 57 29.51 -1.39 14.17
C THR A 57 29.56 -2.74 13.48
N ILE A 58 30.59 -3.00 12.66
CA ILE A 58 30.79 -4.30 12.00
C ILE A 58 31.09 -5.41 13.03
N SER A 59 31.86 -5.12 14.08
CA SER A 59 32.13 -6.09 15.14
C SER A 59 30.87 -6.45 15.96
N GLY A 60 29.96 -5.48 16.15
CA GLY A 60 28.67 -5.67 16.82
C GLY A 60 27.74 -6.55 15.99
N LEU A 61 27.65 -6.26 14.68
CA LEU A 61 26.84 -7.03 13.73
C LEU A 61 27.32 -8.49 13.63
N CYS A 62 28.64 -8.72 13.55
CA CYS A 62 29.19 -10.08 13.56
C CYS A 62 28.93 -10.82 14.87
N ARG A 63 28.89 -10.12 16.01
CA ARG A 63 28.61 -10.74 17.32
C ARG A 63 27.14 -11.15 17.44
N TRP A 64 26.24 -10.31 16.93
CA TRP A 64 24.80 -10.59 16.87
C TRP A 64 24.48 -11.77 15.94
N VAL A 65 25.05 -11.80 14.73
CA VAL A 65 24.89 -12.93 13.78
C VAL A 65 25.41 -14.24 14.39
N LYS A 66 26.56 -14.21 15.08
CA LYS A 66 27.12 -15.40 15.75
C LYS A 66 26.25 -15.91 16.89
N MET A 67 25.58 -15.02 17.63
CA MET A 67 24.62 -15.40 18.69
C MET A 67 23.31 -15.95 18.11
N SER A 68 22.81 -15.37 17.01
CA SER A 68 21.60 -15.86 16.32
C SER A 68 21.80 -17.22 15.65
N LEU A 69 22.97 -17.47 15.04
CA LEU A 69 23.27 -18.77 14.42
C LEU A 69 23.48 -19.88 15.46
N LYS A 70 24.10 -19.56 16.60
CA LYS A 70 24.27 -20.51 17.71
C LYS A 70 22.94 -20.88 18.40
N LYS A 71 21.96 -19.96 18.40
CA LYS A 71 20.59 -20.22 18.85
C LYS A 71 19.77 -21.10 17.88
N ARG A 72 20.21 -21.25 16.63
CA ARG A 72 19.47 -21.97 15.56
C ARG A 72 20.11 -23.29 15.13
N GLY A 73 21.12 -23.79 15.86
CA GLY A 73 21.71 -25.11 15.62
C GLY A 73 22.42 -25.29 14.27
N ALA A 74 22.68 -24.21 13.52
CA ALA A 74 23.34 -24.29 12.22
C ALA A 74 24.88 -24.25 12.37
N GLU A 75 25.54 -25.38 12.14
CA GLU A 75 26.98 -25.39 11.85
C GLU A 75 27.23 -24.89 10.42
N PRO A 76 28.13 -23.92 10.19
CA PRO A 76 28.41 -23.49 8.83
C PRO A 76 29.80 -23.91 8.37
N GLU A 77 29.93 -24.23 7.07
CA GLU A 77 31.15 -24.26 6.27
C GLU A 77 31.91 -22.90 6.34
N THR A 78 32.48 -22.61 7.50
CA THR A 78 33.10 -21.31 7.83
C THR A 78 34.61 -21.28 7.68
N ALA A 79 35.22 -22.39 7.26
CA ALA A 79 36.67 -22.50 7.19
C ALA A 79 37.33 -21.53 6.17
N SER A 80 36.66 -21.21 5.05
CA SER A 80 37.24 -20.32 4.02
C SER A 80 37.28 -18.85 4.45
N PHE A 81 36.27 -18.38 5.18
CA PHE A 81 36.15 -16.98 5.60
C PHE A 81 37.12 -16.60 6.73
N PHE A 82 37.40 -17.53 7.65
CA PHE A 82 38.37 -17.30 8.73
C PHE A 82 39.83 -17.40 8.24
N GLY A 83 40.09 -18.23 7.21
CA GLY A 83 41.41 -18.32 6.57
C GLY A 83 41.85 -17.01 5.89
N GLU A 84 40.92 -16.30 5.23
CA GLU A 84 41.21 -15.00 4.62
C GLU A 84 41.39 -13.87 5.65
N LYS A 85 40.64 -13.92 6.76
CA LYS A 85 40.73 -12.92 7.84
C LYS A 85 42.08 -12.94 8.56
N ARG A 86 42.69 -14.12 8.69
CA ARG A 86 44.04 -14.30 9.25
C ARG A 86 45.12 -13.76 8.30
N LYS A 87 45.05 -14.11 7.00
CA LYS A 87 45.96 -13.58 5.96
C LYS A 87 45.88 -12.06 5.83
N MET A 88 44.71 -11.46 6.00
CA MET A 88 44.52 -10.01 5.95
C MET A 88 45.10 -9.29 7.18
N ARG A 89 44.99 -9.87 8.38
CA ARG A 89 45.63 -9.36 9.60
C ARG A 89 47.15 -9.44 9.55
N GLU A 90 47.70 -10.54 9.03
CA GLU A 90 49.15 -10.72 8.86
C GLU A 90 49.72 -9.73 7.82
N ARG A 91 49.01 -9.47 6.72
CA ARG A 91 49.39 -8.47 5.70
C ARG A 91 49.33 -7.03 6.22
N MET A 92 48.34 -6.68 7.04
CA MET A 92 48.25 -5.34 7.64
C MET A 92 49.28 -5.12 8.78
N ALA A 93 49.69 -6.18 9.48
CA ALA A 93 50.75 -6.12 10.48
C ALA A 93 52.16 -6.00 9.86
N ALA A 94 52.36 -6.48 8.63
CA ALA A 94 53.58 -6.27 7.85
C ALA A 94 53.68 -4.82 7.30
N ASN A 95 52.57 -4.24 6.85
CA ASN A 95 52.54 -2.88 6.31
C ASN A 95 52.78 -1.79 7.39
N LYS A 96 52.46 -2.07 8.66
CA LYS A 96 52.82 -1.21 9.81
C LYS A 96 54.32 -1.19 10.15
N ARG A 97 55.12 -2.09 9.57
CA ARG A 97 56.57 -2.22 9.82
C ARG A 97 57.44 -1.73 8.66
N GLY A 98 56.86 -1.13 7.62
CA GLY A 98 57.62 -0.49 6.54
C GLY A 98 58.36 -1.46 5.61
N ILE A 99 57.95 -2.74 5.54
CA ILE A 99 58.57 -3.73 4.65
C ILE A 99 57.52 -4.18 3.63
N MET A 100 57.58 -3.60 2.43
CA MET A 100 57.31 -4.19 1.10
C MET A 100 56.77 -3.15 0.09
N THR A 101 57.47 -3.06 -1.03
CA THR A 101 57.13 -2.31 -2.25
C THR A 101 56.54 -3.27 -3.29
N GLU A 102 55.27 -3.65 -3.18
CA GLU A 102 54.58 -4.37 -4.29
C GLU A 102 53.14 -3.89 -4.46
N LYS A 103 52.78 -3.51 -5.70
CA LYS A 103 51.42 -3.13 -6.10
C LYS A 103 50.48 -4.35 -6.05
N PRO A 104 49.22 -4.19 -5.61
CA PRO A 104 48.29 -5.33 -5.53
C PRO A 104 47.96 -5.87 -6.92
N SER A 105 48.05 -7.20 -7.09
CA SER A 105 47.67 -7.88 -8.33
C SER A 105 46.16 -7.78 -8.62
N SER A 106 45.83 -7.63 -9.90
CA SER A 106 44.52 -7.31 -10.48
C SER A 106 43.37 -8.30 -10.22
N ARG A 107 43.60 -9.36 -9.43
CA ARG A 107 42.61 -10.41 -9.12
C ARG A 107 41.85 -10.15 -7.81
N SER A 108 42.49 -9.54 -6.82
CA SER A 108 41.88 -9.24 -5.51
C SER A 108 41.00 -7.99 -5.53
N GLY A 109 41.33 -6.99 -6.37
CA GLY A 109 40.47 -5.83 -6.62
C GLY A 109 39.18 -6.16 -7.40
N LYS A 110 39.17 -7.22 -8.21
CA LYS A 110 37.96 -7.69 -8.94
C LYS A 110 36.98 -8.41 -8.02
N ILE A 111 37.48 -9.18 -7.04
CA ILE A 111 36.65 -9.85 -6.02
C ILE A 111 36.03 -8.81 -5.08
N PHE A 112 36.80 -7.82 -4.61
CA PHE A 112 36.25 -6.72 -3.78
C PHE A 112 35.22 -5.86 -4.52
N ARG A 113 35.37 -5.64 -5.83
CA ARG A 113 34.34 -4.95 -6.64
C ARG A 113 33.09 -5.79 -6.86
N LYS A 114 33.23 -7.11 -7.06
CA LYS A 114 32.09 -8.03 -7.28
C LYS A 114 31.27 -8.22 -6.01
N TYR A 115 31.92 -8.55 -4.89
CA TYR A 115 31.24 -8.71 -3.59
C TYR A 115 30.89 -7.37 -2.94
N GLY A 116 31.63 -6.31 -3.24
CA GLY A 116 31.27 -4.93 -2.94
C GLY A 116 29.94 -4.57 -3.60
N LYS A 117 29.81 -4.70 -4.92
CA LYS A 117 28.53 -4.47 -5.65
C LYS A 117 27.38 -5.37 -5.19
N ILE A 118 27.65 -6.63 -4.86
CA ILE A 118 26.61 -7.53 -4.34
C ILE A 118 26.14 -7.06 -2.95
N MET A 119 27.06 -6.65 -2.07
CA MET A 119 26.70 -6.09 -0.76
C MET A 119 26.09 -4.68 -0.86
N THR A 120 26.52 -3.81 -1.79
CA THR A 120 25.83 -2.54 -2.04
C THR A 120 24.48 -2.74 -2.72
N ASN A 121 24.26 -3.79 -3.51
CA ASN A 121 22.91 -4.06 -4.04
C ASN A 121 22.02 -4.76 -3.00
N LEU A 122 22.57 -5.55 -2.09
CA LEU A 122 21.83 -6.16 -0.98
C LEU A 122 21.59 -5.21 0.21
N ILE A 123 22.40 -4.14 0.37
CA ILE A 123 22.29 -3.17 1.48
C ILE A 123 21.79 -1.79 0.98
N PHE A 124 22.03 -1.44 -0.30
CA PHE A 124 21.70 -0.15 -0.92
C PHE A 124 21.09 -0.28 -2.33
N GLY A 125 20.74 -1.49 -2.79
CA GLY A 125 20.02 -1.71 -4.06
C GLY A 125 18.50 -1.72 -3.89
N GLY A 126 18.02 -1.35 -2.70
CA GLY A 126 16.63 -1.04 -2.45
C GLY A 126 16.41 0.44 -2.72
N TRP A 127 15.55 0.73 -3.68
CA TRP A 127 15.02 2.06 -3.91
C TRP A 127 14.45 2.59 -2.58
N HIS A 128 15.06 3.64 -2.02
CA HIS A 128 14.47 4.40 -0.92
C HIS A 128 13.83 5.62 -1.55
N MET A 129 12.50 5.64 -1.61
CA MET A 129 11.74 6.88 -1.82
C MET A 129 12.35 7.96 -0.93
N LYS A 130 12.87 9.03 -1.54
CA LYS A 130 13.55 10.10 -0.81
C LYS A 130 12.61 10.85 0.14
N ILE A 131 11.31 10.74 -0.09
CA ILE A 131 10.24 11.31 0.72
C ILE A 131 9.87 10.29 1.80
N PRO A 132 10.09 10.61 3.09
CA PRO A 132 9.71 9.73 4.18
C PRO A 132 8.21 9.42 4.19
N PHE A 133 7.84 8.21 4.60
CA PHE A 133 6.47 7.74 4.72
C PHE A 133 5.58 8.71 5.54
N GLU A 134 6.12 9.21 6.65
CA GLU A 134 5.44 10.11 7.58
C GLU A 134 5.21 11.52 7.01
N GLN A 135 5.88 11.87 5.91
CA GLN A 135 5.59 13.11 5.19
C GLN A 135 4.37 12.98 4.27
N ILE A 136 3.94 11.75 3.95
CA ILE A 136 2.80 11.45 3.08
C ILE A 136 1.57 11.14 3.94
N VAL A 137 1.72 10.31 4.98
CA VAL A 137 0.62 9.80 5.82
C VAL A 137 0.94 9.86 7.31
N SER A 138 -0.09 9.77 8.15
CA SER A 138 -0.01 9.71 9.61
C SER A 138 -0.85 8.53 10.11
N LEU A 139 -0.21 7.46 10.58
CA LEU A 139 -0.92 6.22 10.95
C LEU A 139 -1.87 6.40 12.14
N ASP A 140 -1.60 7.35 13.03
CA ASP A 140 -2.46 7.69 14.17
C ASP A 140 -3.72 8.47 13.76
N GLN A 141 -3.83 8.89 12.49
CA GLN A 141 -4.97 9.63 11.94
C GLN A 141 -5.90 8.76 11.09
N ILE A 142 -5.62 7.47 10.95
CA ILE A 142 -6.49 6.55 10.21
C ILE A 142 -7.89 6.54 10.83
N GLY A 143 -8.92 6.69 10.00
CA GLY A 143 -10.33 6.66 10.40
C GLY A 143 -10.84 7.88 11.19
N LYS A 144 -9.99 8.88 11.46
CA LYS A 144 -10.39 10.11 12.20
C LYS A 144 -10.83 11.25 11.28
N GLY A 145 -10.81 11.00 9.97
CA GLY A 145 -10.96 12.03 8.96
C GLY A 145 -9.73 12.92 8.84
N GLY A 146 -9.70 13.70 7.77
CA GLY A 146 -8.56 14.55 7.46
C GLY A 146 -7.43 13.82 6.74
N GLY A 147 -6.93 14.49 5.72
CA GLY A 147 -5.73 14.14 4.97
C GLY A 147 -4.96 15.41 4.67
N LYS A 148 -3.81 15.28 4.01
CA LYS A 148 -3.11 16.44 3.48
C LYS A 148 -3.94 17.09 2.40
N ARG A 149 -3.84 18.41 2.29
CA ARG A 149 -4.45 19.12 1.17
C ARG A 149 -3.79 18.67 -0.12
N THR A 150 -4.56 18.52 -1.19
CA THR A 150 -4.04 18.04 -2.48
C THR A 150 -2.87 18.89 -3.01
N ASN A 151 -2.89 20.20 -2.79
CA ASN A 151 -1.79 21.10 -3.19
C ASN A 151 -0.49 20.86 -2.39
N GLU A 152 -0.61 20.42 -1.14
CA GLU A 152 0.54 20.02 -0.32
C GLU A 152 1.13 18.70 -0.84
N LEU A 153 0.27 17.73 -1.18
CA LEU A 153 0.68 16.47 -1.81
C LEU A 153 1.36 16.72 -3.16
N PHE A 154 0.82 17.62 -3.99
CA PHE A 154 1.43 18.01 -5.26
C PHE A 154 2.82 18.62 -5.08
N SER A 155 2.96 19.55 -4.13
CA SER A 155 4.25 20.16 -3.80
C SER A 155 5.27 19.15 -3.28
N LEU A 156 4.79 18.11 -2.58
CA LEU A 156 5.63 17.00 -2.13
C LEU A 156 6.03 16.09 -3.30
N ALA A 157 5.08 15.73 -4.17
CA ALA A 157 5.28 14.85 -5.33
C ALA A 157 6.28 15.42 -6.34
N GLN A 158 6.33 16.75 -6.52
CA GLN A 158 7.33 17.40 -7.37
C GLN A 158 8.79 17.17 -6.93
N LYS A 159 9.00 16.78 -5.67
CA LYS A 159 10.32 16.46 -5.11
C LYS A 159 10.65 14.97 -5.23
N ALA A 160 9.68 14.15 -5.63
CA ALA A 160 9.88 12.73 -5.85
C ALA A 160 10.68 12.51 -7.13
N ASP A 161 11.60 11.56 -7.06
CA ASP A 161 12.43 11.13 -8.18
C ASP A 161 12.06 9.68 -8.47
N VAL A 162 10.90 9.51 -9.11
CA VAL A 162 10.29 8.21 -9.41
C VAL A 162 10.17 7.99 -10.91
N LYS A 163 10.29 6.73 -11.34
CA LYS A 163 9.98 6.36 -12.72
C LYS A 163 8.47 6.57 -13.00
N PRO A 164 8.06 7.12 -14.16
CA PRO A 164 6.65 7.19 -14.55
C PRO A 164 6.06 5.81 -14.91
N ALA A 165 4.78 5.56 -14.57
CA ALA A 165 4.08 4.29 -14.80
C ALA A 165 3.97 3.87 -16.28
N VAL A 166 3.94 4.84 -17.20
CA VAL A 166 3.95 4.56 -18.65
C VAL A 166 5.16 3.73 -19.08
N GLN A 167 6.27 3.84 -18.35
CA GLN A 167 7.52 3.12 -18.62
C GLN A 167 7.59 1.74 -17.95
N ASP A 168 6.56 1.30 -17.23
CA ASP A 168 6.55 -0.05 -16.64
C ASP A 168 6.45 -1.11 -17.73
N GLU A 169 7.32 -2.12 -17.66
CA GLU A 169 7.30 -3.27 -18.57
C GLU A 169 6.19 -4.26 -18.16
N LYS A 170 6.06 -4.51 -16.85
CA LYS A 170 4.99 -5.31 -16.25
C LYS A 170 3.96 -4.39 -15.63
N LYS A 171 2.70 -4.51 -16.05
CA LYS A 171 1.58 -3.67 -15.61
C LYS A 171 0.91 -4.30 -14.38
N VAL A 172 1.00 -3.60 -13.25
CA VAL A 172 0.42 -4.03 -11.97
C VAL A 172 -0.68 -3.05 -11.56
N LEU A 173 -1.89 -3.57 -11.40
CA LEU A 173 -2.99 -2.83 -10.80
C LEU A 173 -3.06 -3.14 -9.31
N LEU A 174 -3.12 -2.11 -8.47
CA LEU A 174 -3.62 -2.24 -7.10
C LEU A 174 -5.10 -1.84 -7.09
N LEU A 175 -5.98 -2.80 -6.79
CA LEU A 175 -7.41 -2.62 -6.64
C LEU A 175 -7.76 -2.55 -5.15
N LEU A 176 -8.16 -1.36 -4.70
CA LEU A 176 -8.57 -1.08 -3.33
C LEU A 176 -10.09 -1.02 -3.27
N ILE A 177 -10.70 -1.93 -2.54
CA ILE A 177 -12.16 -2.06 -2.48
C ILE A 177 -12.67 -1.34 -1.22
N ASP A 178 -13.51 -0.33 -1.41
CA ASP A 178 -14.34 0.32 -0.40
C ASP A 178 -13.64 0.67 0.94
N MET A 179 -12.38 1.11 0.91
CA MET A 179 -11.69 1.60 2.12
C MET A 179 -12.16 3.03 2.48
N GLN A 180 -13.44 3.15 2.81
CA GLN A 180 -14.15 4.40 3.11
C GLN A 180 -14.33 4.60 4.62
N ASN A 181 -14.61 5.84 5.03
CA ASN A 181 -14.66 6.19 6.45
C ASN A 181 -15.74 5.42 7.23
N ASP A 182 -16.88 5.08 6.62
CA ASP A 182 -17.93 4.31 7.33
C ASP A 182 -17.53 2.87 7.63
N PHE A 183 -16.57 2.30 6.90
CA PHE A 183 -16.05 0.96 7.18
C PHE A 183 -14.89 0.96 8.17
N MET A 184 -14.34 2.13 8.50
CA MET A 184 -13.28 2.26 9.50
C MET A 184 -13.82 1.99 10.90
N GLU A 185 -12.96 1.59 11.83
CA GLU A 185 -13.34 1.57 13.25
C GLU A 185 -13.81 2.99 13.64
N ASN A 186 -15.00 3.08 14.26
CA ASN A 186 -15.79 4.29 14.55
C ASN A 186 -16.68 4.85 13.40
N GLY A 187 -16.71 4.19 12.24
CA GLY A 187 -17.69 4.48 11.17
C GLY A 187 -19.06 3.83 11.42
N GLU A 188 -20.05 4.16 10.59
CA GLU A 188 -21.44 3.68 10.73
C GLU A 188 -21.61 2.18 10.44
N LEU A 189 -20.73 1.58 9.63
CA LEU A 189 -20.65 0.14 9.36
C LEU A 189 -19.22 -0.37 9.58
N ALA A 190 -18.71 -0.12 10.79
CA ALA A 190 -17.33 -0.41 11.14
C ALA A 190 -16.94 -1.89 10.95
N VAL A 191 -15.85 -2.11 10.22
CA VAL A 191 -15.18 -3.41 10.13
C VAL A 191 -14.07 -3.48 11.20
N PRO A 192 -14.03 -4.51 12.05
CA PRO A 192 -12.96 -4.66 13.03
C PRO A 192 -11.58 -4.74 12.38
N ASN A 193 -10.55 -4.20 13.05
CA ASN A 193 -9.16 -4.14 12.56
C ASN A 193 -8.91 -3.32 11.28
N SER A 194 -9.93 -2.64 10.73
CA SER A 194 -9.78 -1.88 9.48
C SER A 194 -8.69 -0.80 9.54
N HIS A 195 -8.38 -0.25 10.73
CA HIS A 195 -7.25 0.68 10.86
C HIS A 195 -5.90 0.00 10.61
N VAL A 196 -5.75 -1.26 11.05
CA VAL A 196 -4.56 -2.08 10.81
C VAL A 196 -4.46 -2.44 9.33
N ASP A 197 -5.57 -2.79 8.71
CA ASP A 197 -5.65 -3.13 7.28
C ASP A 197 -5.24 -1.95 6.39
N VAL A 198 -5.74 -0.75 6.69
CA VAL A 198 -5.29 0.49 6.03
C VAL A 198 -3.81 0.74 6.29
N ALA A 199 -3.32 0.59 7.53
CA ALA A 199 -1.90 0.79 7.84
C ALA A 199 -0.98 -0.17 7.06
N ASN A 200 -1.39 -1.43 6.89
CA ASN A 200 -0.65 -2.41 6.10
C ASN A 200 -0.69 -2.09 4.60
N THR A 201 -1.86 -1.67 4.10
CA THR A 201 -2.03 -1.19 2.71
C THR A 201 -1.12 0.00 2.42
N LEU A 202 -1.07 0.99 3.31
CA LEU A 202 -0.18 2.15 3.18
C LEU A 202 1.30 1.74 3.09
N ARG A 203 1.73 0.81 3.95
CA ARG A 203 3.10 0.27 3.92
C ARG A 203 3.37 -0.54 2.66
N PHE A 204 2.38 -1.31 2.19
CA PHE A 204 2.47 -2.05 0.93
C PHE A 204 2.70 -1.11 -0.25
N ILE A 205 1.88 -0.06 -0.38
CA ILE A 205 2.02 0.93 -1.45
C ILE A 205 3.39 1.60 -1.37
N TYR A 206 3.81 2.05 -0.19
CA TYR A 206 5.09 2.72 -0.02
C TYR A 206 6.30 1.83 -0.37
N ARG A 207 6.29 0.55 0.04
CA ARG A 207 7.36 -0.41 -0.28
C ARG A 207 7.42 -0.77 -1.76
N ASN A 208 6.26 -0.84 -2.41
CA ASN A 208 6.13 -1.29 -3.80
C ASN A 208 5.83 -0.15 -4.77
N PHE A 209 6.12 1.09 -4.38
CA PHE A 209 5.65 2.30 -5.04
C PHE A 209 5.91 2.34 -6.55
N GLU A 210 7.13 2.01 -6.99
CA GLU A 210 7.48 1.98 -8.41
C GLU A 210 7.07 0.69 -9.15
N LYS A 211 6.63 -0.34 -8.42
CA LYS A 211 6.14 -1.59 -9.01
C LYS A 211 4.65 -1.54 -9.28
N ILE A 212 3.91 -0.68 -8.58
CA ILE A 212 2.49 -0.44 -8.81
C ILE A 212 2.37 0.54 -9.97
N THR A 213 1.75 0.09 -11.07
CA THR A 213 1.51 0.92 -12.25
C THR A 213 0.34 1.86 -12.02
N ASP A 214 -0.81 1.30 -11.67
CA ASP A 214 -2.07 2.02 -11.49
C ASP A 214 -2.73 1.62 -10.18
N ILE A 215 -3.52 2.54 -9.62
CA ILE A 215 -4.38 2.28 -8.47
C ILE A 215 -5.83 2.54 -8.89
N ALA A 216 -6.68 1.56 -8.64
CA ALA A 216 -8.13 1.70 -8.72
C ALA A 216 -8.72 1.64 -7.31
N VAL A 217 -9.69 2.50 -7.04
CA VAL A 217 -10.47 2.51 -5.80
C VAL A 217 -11.93 2.31 -6.15
N SER A 218 -12.63 1.42 -5.43
CA SER A 218 -14.09 1.42 -5.43
C SER A 218 -14.64 2.26 -4.28
N LEU A 219 -15.83 2.78 -4.50
CA LEU A 219 -16.58 3.57 -3.54
C LEU A 219 -18.02 3.04 -3.54
N ASP A 220 -18.44 2.49 -2.41
CA ASP A 220 -19.85 2.33 -2.13
C ASP A 220 -20.49 3.71 -2.04
N THR A 221 -21.62 3.89 -2.68
CA THR A 221 -22.29 5.19 -2.74
C THR A 221 -23.78 5.00 -2.74
N HIS A 222 -24.37 5.35 -1.61
CA HIS A 222 -25.74 5.02 -1.29
C HIS A 222 -26.63 6.25 -1.16
N ARG A 223 -27.94 6.00 -1.29
CA ARG A 223 -29.00 6.94 -0.93
C ARG A 223 -29.67 6.44 0.34
N VAL A 224 -30.39 7.34 1.00
CA VAL A 224 -31.12 7.01 2.23
C VAL A 224 -32.08 5.84 1.99
N HIS A 225 -32.93 5.94 0.98
CA HIS A 225 -33.90 4.89 0.67
C HIS A 225 -33.32 3.90 -0.34
N GLN A 226 -32.82 2.77 0.16
CA GLN A 226 -32.41 1.61 -0.63
C GLN A 226 -32.86 0.32 0.03
N ILE A 227 -33.01 -0.74 -0.77
CA ILE A 227 -33.62 -2.01 -0.39
C ILE A 227 -32.94 -2.70 0.81
N PHE A 228 -31.68 -2.38 1.08
CA PHE A 228 -30.89 -2.91 2.20
C PHE A 228 -30.83 -1.95 3.40
N HIS A 229 -31.60 -0.85 3.41
CA HIS A 229 -31.68 0.08 4.55
C HIS A 229 -33.03 -0.02 5.30
N PRO A 230 -33.06 0.30 6.60
CA PRO A 230 -34.27 0.24 7.42
C PRO A 230 -35.48 0.97 6.83
N SER A 231 -35.29 2.19 6.30
CA SER A 231 -36.40 2.99 5.75
C SER A 231 -37.16 2.33 4.59
N TRP A 232 -36.62 1.30 3.95
CA TRP A 232 -37.28 0.65 2.81
C TRP A 232 -38.38 -0.33 3.24
N TRP A 233 -38.36 -0.77 4.50
CA TRP A 233 -39.24 -1.82 5.00
C TRP A 233 -39.97 -1.38 6.27
N THR A 234 -41.22 -1.78 6.41
CA THR A 234 -42.00 -1.61 7.63
C THR A 234 -42.69 -2.91 8.03
N ASP A 235 -42.90 -3.10 9.32
CA ASP A 235 -43.81 -4.14 9.83
C ASP A 235 -45.27 -3.67 9.75
N ARG A 236 -46.22 -4.53 10.16
CA ARG A 236 -47.66 -4.21 10.16
C ARG A 236 -48.05 -3.07 11.12
N ASN A 237 -47.16 -2.70 12.03
CA ASN A 237 -47.36 -1.62 12.99
C ASN A 237 -46.66 -0.32 12.55
N GLY A 238 -45.97 -0.33 11.39
CA GLY A 238 -45.22 0.82 10.87
C GLY A 238 -43.80 0.95 11.43
N ASN A 239 -43.26 -0.06 12.11
CA ASN A 239 -41.88 -0.04 12.60
C ASN A 239 -40.89 -0.51 11.52
N HIS A 240 -39.69 0.07 11.48
CA HIS A 240 -38.62 -0.36 10.57
C HIS A 240 -37.81 -1.54 11.16
N PRO A 241 -37.19 -2.40 10.32
CA PRO A 241 -36.29 -3.43 10.81
C PRO A 241 -35.02 -2.83 11.42
N ASP A 242 -34.54 -3.44 12.50
CA ASP A 242 -33.23 -3.12 13.05
C ASP A 242 -32.12 -3.54 12.08
N PRO A 243 -30.97 -2.83 12.05
CA PRO A 243 -29.77 -3.30 11.35
C PRO A 243 -29.41 -4.74 11.69
N PHE A 244 -28.81 -5.42 10.72
CA PHE A 244 -28.48 -6.86 10.69
C PHE A 244 -29.70 -7.81 10.64
N THR A 245 -30.92 -7.29 10.50
CA THR A 245 -32.09 -8.12 10.23
C THR A 245 -31.98 -8.79 8.86
N VAL A 246 -32.17 -10.11 8.82
CA VAL A 246 -32.33 -10.85 7.55
C VAL A 246 -33.80 -10.83 7.16
N ILE A 247 -34.09 -10.37 5.94
CA ILE A 247 -35.43 -10.40 5.35
C ILE A 247 -35.49 -11.53 4.31
N THR A 248 -36.36 -12.50 4.57
CA THR A 248 -36.56 -13.65 3.68
C THR A 248 -37.74 -13.44 2.73
N ALA A 249 -37.83 -14.21 1.64
CA ALA A 249 -38.99 -14.13 0.75
C ALA A 249 -40.28 -14.51 1.50
N ARG A 250 -40.17 -15.43 2.45
CA ARG A 250 -41.26 -15.83 3.34
C ARG A 250 -41.73 -14.68 4.23
N ASP A 251 -40.80 -13.93 4.83
CA ASP A 251 -41.16 -12.78 5.67
C ASP A 251 -41.96 -11.74 4.88
N VAL A 252 -41.61 -11.53 3.61
CA VAL A 252 -42.33 -10.61 2.70
C VAL A 252 -43.69 -11.20 2.31
N GLU A 253 -43.76 -12.49 1.96
CA GLU A 253 -45.02 -13.17 1.60
C GLU A 253 -46.03 -13.23 2.75
N GLU A 254 -45.57 -13.45 3.98
CA GLU A 254 -46.40 -13.45 5.18
C GLU A 254 -46.71 -12.01 5.65
N GLY A 255 -46.19 -10.98 5.00
CA GLY A 255 -46.41 -9.58 5.36
C GLY A 255 -45.86 -9.23 6.74
N LYS A 256 -44.75 -9.86 7.14
CA LYS A 256 -43.96 -9.45 8.31
C LYS A 256 -43.16 -8.19 8.00
N TRP A 257 -42.57 -8.13 6.80
CA TRP A 257 -41.91 -6.95 6.26
C TRP A 257 -42.56 -6.53 4.94
N LEU A 258 -42.98 -5.28 4.87
CA LEU A 258 -43.66 -4.68 3.74
C LEU A 258 -42.75 -3.61 3.13
N PRO A 259 -42.50 -3.63 1.81
CA PRO A 259 -41.71 -2.58 1.16
C PRO A 259 -42.52 -1.28 1.08
N GLU A 260 -41.90 -0.17 1.46
CA GLU A 260 -42.47 1.18 1.32
C GLU A 260 -42.30 1.74 -0.10
N PHE A 261 -41.28 1.26 -0.82
CA PHE A 261 -40.92 1.70 -2.16
C PHE A 261 -40.88 0.51 -3.13
N GLU A 262 -41.21 0.75 -4.41
CA GLU A 262 -41.06 -0.23 -5.50
C GLU A 262 -41.51 -1.64 -5.11
N LYS A 263 -42.77 -1.78 -4.66
CA LYS A 263 -43.26 -2.96 -3.93
C LYS A 263 -43.06 -4.26 -4.71
N GLU A 264 -43.47 -4.26 -5.96
CA GLU A 264 -43.40 -5.43 -6.84
C GLU A 264 -41.93 -5.83 -7.09
N ILE A 265 -41.06 -4.86 -7.37
CA ILE A 265 -39.63 -5.08 -7.60
C ILE A 265 -38.95 -5.60 -6.32
N SER A 266 -39.33 -5.07 -5.16
CA SER A 266 -38.76 -5.48 -3.87
C SER A 266 -39.10 -6.94 -3.55
N VAL A 267 -40.35 -7.34 -3.78
CA VAL A 267 -40.80 -8.73 -3.60
C VAL A 267 -40.09 -9.65 -4.59
N GLU A 268 -39.98 -9.24 -5.86
CA GLU A 268 -39.25 -10.00 -6.88
C GLU A 268 -37.77 -10.16 -6.51
N TYR A 269 -37.13 -9.09 -6.06
CA TYR A 269 -35.72 -9.07 -5.66
C TYR A 269 -35.45 -10.09 -4.55
N VAL A 270 -36.18 -10.01 -3.43
CA VAL A 270 -35.94 -10.92 -2.28
C VAL A 270 -36.17 -12.38 -2.69
N LYS A 271 -37.22 -12.66 -3.49
CA LYS A 271 -37.48 -14.01 -4.02
C LYS A 271 -36.34 -14.53 -4.87
N ASN A 272 -35.84 -13.73 -5.81
CA ASN A 272 -34.81 -14.17 -6.73
C ASN A 272 -33.42 -14.24 -6.07
N LEU A 273 -33.14 -13.35 -5.12
CA LEU A 273 -31.93 -13.40 -4.30
C LEU A 273 -31.85 -14.75 -3.57
N GLU A 274 -32.92 -15.17 -2.88
CA GLU A 274 -32.97 -16.47 -2.19
C GLU A 274 -32.94 -17.65 -3.18
N ARG A 275 -33.68 -17.59 -4.29
CA ARG A 275 -33.68 -18.66 -5.31
C ARG A 275 -32.32 -18.89 -5.95
N SER A 276 -31.50 -17.84 -6.07
CA SER A 276 -30.13 -17.98 -6.58
C SER A 276 -29.25 -18.84 -5.66
N GLY A 277 -29.67 -19.04 -4.40
CA GLY A 277 -28.98 -19.82 -3.38
C GLY A 277 -27.70 -19.17 -2.87
N LYS A 278 -27.36 -17.95 -3.33
CA LYS A 278 -26.10 -17.29 -2.98
C LYS A 278 -26.21 -16.49 -1.69
N LYS A 279 -27.29 -15.74 -1.47
CA LYS A 279 -27.44 -14.78 -0.35
C LYS A 279 -28.90 -14.60 0.06
N GLN A 280 -29.11 -13.99 1.23
CA GLN A 280 -30.39 -13.44 1.67
C GLN A 280 -30.23 -11.91 1.86
N LEU A 281 -31.34 -11.17 1.87
CA LEU A 281 -31.28 -9.72 2.09
C LEU A 281 -30.95 -9.45 3.56
N VAL A 282 -29.86 -8.74 3.79
CA VAL A 282 -29.47 -8.22 5.10
C VAL A 282 -29.76 -6.73 5.13
N ILE A 283 -30.40 -6.26 6.19
CA ILE A 283 -30.57 -4.83 6.44
C ILE A 283 -29.30 -4.30 7.10
N TRP A 284 -28.68 -3.29 6.50
CA TRP A 284 -27.48 -2.64 7.02
C TRP A 284 -27.82 -1.36 7.77
N PRO A 285 -26.98 -0.91 8.73
CA PRO A 285 -27.05 0.47 9.19
C PRO A 285 -26.86 1.42 7.99
N TYR A 286 -27.32 2.66 8.11
CA TYR A 286 -27.04 3.65 7.08
C TYR A 286 -25.54 3.87 6.96
N HIS A 287 -25.00 3.70 5.75
CA HIS A 287 -23.58 3.85 5.50
C HIS A 287 -23.35 4.39 4.08
N CYS A 288 -22.16 4.92 3.85
CA CYS A 288 -21.66 5.39 2.57
C CYS A 288 -22.65 6.28 1.81
N LEU A 289 -23.41 7.11 2.54
CA LEU A 289 -24.41 7.99 1.94
C LEU A 289 -23.73 9.07 1.10
N GLU A 290 -24.20 9.27 -0.13
CA GLU A 290 -23.62 10.20 -1.10
C GLU A 290 -23.49 11.61 -0.50
N GLY A 291 -22.28 12.17 -0.59
CA GLY A 291 -21.97 13.51 -0.07
C GLY A 291 -21.66 13.57 1.43
N THR A 292 -21.69 12.46 2.16
CA THR A 292 -21.27 12.42 3.57
C THR A 292 -19.77 12.17 3.74
N PHE A 293 -19.27 12.42 4.95
CA PHE A 293 -17.90 12.05 5.33
C PHE A 293 -17.67 10.53 5.25
N GLY A 294 -18.67 9.76 5.69
CA GLY A 294 -18.66 8.29 5.68
C GLY A 294 -18.41 7.68 4.30
N CYS A 295 -19.01 8.26 3.26
CA CYS A 295 -18.83 7.88 1.86
C CYS A 295 -17.45 8.22 1.28
N ALA A 296 -16.68 9.12 1.88
CA ALA A 296 -15.35 9.44 1.36
C ALA A 296 -14.34 8.30 1.63
N LEU A 297 -13.36 8.14 0.75
CA LEU A 297 -12.19 7.29 0.99
C LEU A 297 -11.50 7.70 2.31
N GLU A 298 -10.91 6.74 3.01
CA GLU A 298 -10.12 7.02 4.22
C GLU A 298 -9.00 8.03 3.92
N GLY A 299 -8.84 9.02 4.79
CA GLY A 299 -8.04 10.22 4.52
C GLY A 299 -6.53 9.95 4.32
N GLN A 300 -5.94 9.01 5.06
CA GLN A 300 -4.53 8.66 4.91
C GLN A 300 -4.29 7.78 3.67
N LEU A 301 -5.21 6.88 3.38
CA LEU A 301 -5.21 6.12 2.14
C LEU A 301 -5.32 7.06 0.93
N ALA A 302 -6.24 8.02 0.96
CA ALA A 302 -6.37 9.05 -0.06
C ALA A 302 -5.04 9.79 -0.27
N ASN A 303 -4.36 10.22 0.80
CA ASN A 303 -3.06 10.87 0.67
C ASN A 303 -2.06 10.02 -0.12
N MET A 304 -1.92 8.74 0.22
CA MET A 304 -0.97 7.85 -0.44
C MET A 304 -1.36 7.57 -1.90
N VAL A 305 -2.64 7.31 -2.17
CA VAL A 305 -3.15 7.01 -3.52
C VAL A 305 -2.96 8.21 -4.46
N TYR A 306 -3.32 9.41 -4.02
CA TYR A 306 -3.11 10.63 -4.81
C TYR A 306 -1.63 11.00 -4.94
N PHE A 307 -0.85 10.81 -3.88
CA PHE A 307 0.59 11.02 -3.95
C PHE A 307 1.25 10.06 -4.96
N HIS A 308 0.86 8.77 -4.98
CA HIS A 308 1.28 7.80 -5.98
C HIS A 308 0.94 8.26 -7.40
N SER A 309 -0.32 8.61 -7.64
CA SER A 309 -0.80 9.12 -8.92
C SER A 309 0.01 10.33 -9.42
N LEU A 310 0.22 11.33 -8.56
CA LEU A 310 0.98 12.54 -8.90
C LEU A 310 2.46 12.24 -9.22
N CYS A 311 3.06 11.30 -8.50
CA CYS A 311 4.46 10.92 -8.71
C CYS A 311 4.63 10.06 -9.98
N ARG A 312 3.73 9.10 -10.20
CA ARG A 312 3.84 8.09 -11.25
C ARG A 312 3.24 8.55 -12.59
N GLY A 313 2.49 9.64 -12.59
CA GLY A 313 1.85 10.17 -13.81
C GLY A 313 0.71 9.28 -14.33
N SER A 314 0.10 8.47 -13.46
CA SER A 314 -1.12 7.70 -13.73
C SER A 314 -2.30 8.32 -12.97
N ASP A 315 -3.51 8.25 -13.53
CA ASP A 315 -4.72 8.73 -12.84
C ASP A 315 -5.31 7.62 -11.96
N VAL A 316 -5.92 8.03 -10.84
CA VAL A 316 -6.62 7.11 -9.94
C VAL A 316 -7.97 6.75 -10.56
N ARG A 317 -8.15 5.47 -10.88
CA ARG A 317 -9.45 4.99 -11.35
C ARG A 317 -10.43 4.91 -10.19
N ARG A 318 -11.61 5.51 -10.35
CA ARG A 318 -12.68 5.50 -9.34
C ARG A 318 -13.85 4.69 -9.86
N ILE A 319 -14.30 3.71 -9.08
CA ILE A 319 -15.38 2.79 -9.44
C ILE A 319 -16.50 3.00 -8.42
N VAL A 320 -17.51 3.78 -8.82
CA VAL A 320 -18.69 4.02 -7.98
C VAL A 320 -19.67 2.86 -8.14
N LYS A 321 -20.15 2.31 -7.02
CA LYS A 321 -21.15 1.23 -7.00
C LYS A 321 -22.28 1.54 -5.99
N GLY A 322 -23.30 0.68 -5.98
CA GLY A 322 -24.35 0.74 -4.94
C GLY A 322 -25.43 1.81 -5.16
N GLN A 323 -25.52 2.45 -6.34
CA GLN A 323 -26.43 3.58 -6.57
C GLN A 323 -27.88 3.19 -6.94
N LYS A 324 -28.12 1.95 -7.35
CA LYS A 324 -29.46 1.48 -7.75
C LYS A 324 -30.27 1.15 -6.48
N PRO A 325 -31.39 1.83 -6.18
CA PRO A 325 -32.08 1.64 -4.89
C PRO A 325 -32.68 0.27 -4.66
N THR A 326 -33.00 -0.46 -5.72
CA THR A 326 -33.78 -1.70 -5.66
C THR A 326 -32.92 -2.96 -5.62
N THR A 327 -31.60 -2.84 -5.44
CA THR A 327 -30.71 -4.00 -5.40
C THR A 327 -29.45 -3.71 -4.59
N GLU A 328 -28.95 -4.74 -3.91
CA GLU A 328 -27.62 -4.74 -3.29
C GLU A 328 -26.52 -4.99 -4.35
N MET A 329 -25.36 -4.39 -4.16
CA MET A 329 -24.19 -4.53 -5.04
C MET A 329 -22.89 -4.56 -4.22
N TYR A 330 -22.59 -5.71 -3.61
CA TYR A 330 -21.31 -5.91 -2.92
C TYR A 330 -20.14 -5.90 -3.92
N GLY A 331 -20.22 -6.70 -4.99
CA GLY A 331 -19.18 -6.75 -6.01
C GLY A 331 -19.14 -5.51 -6.90
N ILE A 332 -17.94 -5.10 -7.31
CA ILE A 332 -17.74 -3.89 -8.13
C ILE A 332 -18.20 -4.02 -9.60
N PHE A 333 -18.61 -5.21 -10.05
CA PHE A 333 -18.93 -5.46 -11.47
C PHE A 333 -20.40 -5.70 -11.76
N LYS A 334 -21.14 -6.37 -10.87
CA LYS A 334 -22.59 -6.61 -11.01
C LYS A 334 -23.28 -6.64 -9.65
N ALA A 335 -24.57 -6.30 -9.65
CA ALA A 335 -25.43 -6.41 -8.48
C ALA A 335 -25.69 -7.88 -8.10
N GLU A 336 -26.11 -8.11 -6.86
CA GLU A 336 -26.47 -9.44 -6.36
C GLU A 336 -27.63 -10.06 -7.13
N TYR A 337 -28.58 -9.22 -7.53
CA TYR A 337 -29.62 -9.59 -8.48
C TYR A 337 -29.98 -8.40 -9.36
N ASP A 338 -29.97 -8.63 -10.67
CA ASP A 338 -30.53 -7.72 -11.66
C ASP A 338 -31.25 -8.55 -12.74
N PRO A 339 -32.54 -8.32 -13.01
CA PRO A 339 -33.27 -9.09 -14.02
C PRO A 339 -32.70 -8.92 -15.43
N THR A 340 -31.98 -7.84 -15.73
CA THR A 340 -31.34 -7.65 -17.03
C THR A 340 -29.97 -8.33 -17.13
N GLY A 341 -29.46 -8.88 -16.03
CA GLY A 341 -28.11 -9.44 -15.97
C GLY A 341 -27.00 -8.41 -16.20
N ALA A 342 -27.24 -7.13 -15.86
CA ALA A 342 -26.27 -6.07 -16.08
C ALA A 342 -24.94 -6.35 -15.35
N ARG A 343 -23.83 -6.27 -16.10
CA ARG A 343 -22.46 -6.42 -15.62
C ARG A 343 -21.58 -5.38 -16.31
N ASN A 344 -20.62 -4.82 -15.57
CA ASN A 344 -19.67 -3.84 -16.08
C ASN A 344 -18.53 -4.51 -16.86
N ASP A 345 -18.85 -5.04 -18.04
CA ASP A 345 -17.88 -5.74 -18.90
C ASP A 345 -16.76 -4.82 -19.38
N ALA A 346 -17.03 -3.52 -19.50
CA ALA A 346 -16.00 -2.54 -19.83
C ALA A 346 -14.91 -2.49 -18.74
N LEU A 347 -15.30 -2.43 -17.46
CA LEU A 347 -14.33 -2.46 -16.36
C LEU A 347 -13.58 -3.80 -16.32
N LEU A 348 -14.27 -4.92 -16.52
CA LEU A 348 -13.65 -6.25 -16.55
C LEU A 348 -12.59 -6.38 -17.66
N GLU A 349 -12.89 -5.93 -18.89
CA GLU A 349 -11.93 -5.93 -19.99
C GLU A 349 -10.75 -4.99 -19.74
N GLU A 350 -10.95 -3.85 -19.07
CA GLU A 350 -9.84 -2.98 -18.66
C GLU A 350 -8.91 -3.66 -17.64
N LEU A 351 -9.48 -4.27 -16.60
CA LEU A 351 -8.72 -4.98 -15.56
C LEU A 351 -7.98 -6.19 -16.15
N ARG A 352 -8.54 -6.84 -17.16
CA ARG A 352 -7.92 -7.99 -17.84
C ARG A 352 -6.56 -7.64 -18.47
N LYS A 353 -6.32 -6.37 -18.84
CA LYS A 353 -5.08 -5.90 -19.50
C LYS A 353 -3.86 -5.89 -18.59
N TYR A 354 -4.03 -5.99 -17.28
CA TYR A 354 -2.93 -5.99 -16.32
C TYR A 354 -2.31 -7.39 -16.19
N ASP A 355 -0.98 -7.43 -16.04
CA ASP A 355 -0.23 -8.66 -15.81
C ASP A 355 -0.46 -9.22 -14.40
N GLN A 356 -0.73 -8.33 -13.43
CA GLN A 356 -1.11 -8.67 -12.07
C GLN A 356 -2.15 -7.71 -11.51
N ILE A 357 -3.10 -8.24 -10.75
CA ILE A 357 -4.10 -7.48 -10.00
C ILE A 357 -3.92 -7.81 -8.53
N VAL A 358 -3.47 -6.84 -7.74
CA VAL A 358 -3.33 -6.94 -6.30
C VAL A 358 -4.58 -6.36 -5.64
N VAL A 359 -5.19 -7.08 -4.73
CA VAL A 359 -6.47 -6.74 -4.11
C VAL A 359 -6.32 -6.57 -2.60
N ALA A 360 -6.82 -5.45 -2.10
CA ALA A 360 -7.00 -5.14 -0.68
C ALA A 360 -8.31 -4.37 -0.51
N GLY A 361 -8.88 -4.30 0.70
CA GLY A 361 -10.10 -3.53 0.88
C GLY A 361 -10.98 -4.00 2.03
N GLU A 362 -12.14 -3.37 2.12
CA GLU A 362 -13.18 -3.75 3.08
C GLU A 362 -14.52 -4.04 2.39
N ALA A 363 -15.37 -4.90 2.93
CA ALA A 363 -15.00 -5.95 3.90
C ALA A 363 -14.51 -7.21 3.16
N LYS A 364 -13.54 -7.93 3.75
CA LYS A 364 -13.03 -9.23 3.27
C LYS A 364 -14.17 -10.19 2.90
N SER A 365 -15.19 -10.24 3.75
CA SER A 365 -16.37 -11.13 3.67
C SER A 365 -17.43 -10.77 2.62
N HIS A 366 -17.48 -9.52 2.15
CA HIS A 366 -18.58 -9.01 1.33
C HIS A 366 -18.02 -8.40 0.03
N CYS A 367 -17.78 -7.09 -0.01
CA CYS A 367 -17.40 -6.38 -1.22
C CYS A 367 -16.12 -6.94 -1.87
N VAL A 368 -15.11 -7.29 -1.07
CA VAL A 368 -13.87 -7.89 -1.58
C VAL A 368 -14.14 -9.28 -2.14
N LEU A 369 -14.77 -10.16 -1.34
CA LEU A 369 -15.05 -11.55 -1.74
C LEU A 369 -15.92 -11.63 -2.99
N GLU A 370 -16.99 -10.85 -3.06
CA GLU A 370 -17.88 -10.85 -4.20
C GLU A 370 -17.17 -10.30 -5.45
N SER A 371 -16.39 -9.23 -5.31
CA SER A 371 -15.59 -8.71 -6.44
C SER A 371 -14.60 -9.75 -6.97
N LEU A 372 -13.98 -10.53 -6.09
CA LEU A 372 -13.10 -11.64 -6.47
C LEU A 372 -13.88 -12.73 -7.21
N TRP A 373 -15.04 -13.18 -6.69
CA TRP A 373 -15.88 -14.16 -7.38
C TRP A 373 -16.29 -13.71 -8.77
N GLN A 374 -16.76 -12.47 -8.90
CA GLN A 374 -17.16 -11.90 -10.18
C GLN A 374 -16.00 -11.83 -11.17
N LEU A 375 -14.80 -11.49 -10.69
CA LEU A 375 -13.60 -11.40 -11.53
C LEU A 375 -13.10 -12.79 -11.96
N VAL A 376 -13.07 -13.79 -11.07
CA VAL A 376 -12.63 -15.15 -11.42
C VAL A 376 -13.64 -15.86 -12.32
N GLU A 377 -14.96 -15.64 -12.11
CA GLU A 377 -16.01 -16.12 -13.01
C GLU A 377 -15.77 -15.57 -14.43
N TYR A 378 -15.54 -14.27 -14.55
CA TYR A 378 -15.27 -13.63 -15.83
C TYR A 378 -13.93 -14.08 -16.46
N PHE A 379 -12.86 -14.27 -15.68
CA PHE A 379 -11.60 -14.79 -16.22
C PHE A 379 -11.74 -16.22 -16.71
N ALA A 380 -12.53 -17.06 -16.03
CA ALA A 380 -12.85 -18.39 -16.53
C ALA A 380 -13.64 -18.34 -17.85
N GLU A 381 -14.61 -17.42 -17.99
CA GLU A 381 -15.33 -17.20 -19.26
C GLU A 381 -14.41 -16.78 -20.42
N LYS A 382 -13.31 -16.09 -20.12
CA LYS A 382 -12.33 -15.58 -21.10
C LYS A 382 -11.11 -16.47 -21.27
N GLU A 383 -11.09 -17.64 -20.62
CA GLU A 383 -9.93 -18.55 -20.60
C GLU A 383 -8.63 -17.86 -20.10
N GLU A 384 -8.77 -16.89 -19.19
CA GLU A 384 -7.68 -16.15 -18.56
C GLU A 384 -7.28 -16.79 -17.23
N PRO A 385 -5.97 -16.82 -16.89
CA PRO A 385 -5.54 -17.37 -15.62
C PRO A 385 -5.88 -16.42 -14.45
N ALA A 386 -6.64 -16.90 -13.48
CA ALA A 386 -6.88 -16.18 -12.22
C ALA A 386 -5.65 -16.14 -11.30
N SER A 387 -4.55 -16.83 -11.64
CA SER A 387 -3.25 -16.72 -10.97
C SER A 387 -2.56 -15.35 -11.14
N LYS A 388 -3.13 -14.44 -11.94
CA LYS A 388 -2.69 -13.04 -11.92
C LYS A 388 -3.25 -12.22 -10.74
N ILE A 389 -4.19 -12.79 -9.97
CA ILE A 389 -4.83 -12.11 -8.84
C ILE A 389 -4.09 -12.45 -7.54
N TYR A 390 -3.73 -11.41 -6.78
CA TYR A 390 -3.07 -11.51 -5.48
C TYR A 390 -3.92 -10.80 -4.42
N CYS A 391 -4.45 -11.53 -3.46
CA CYS A 391 -5.19 -10.97 -2.32
C CYS A 391 -4.24 -10.76 -1.14
N LEU A 392 -4.20 -9.53 -0.62
CA LEU A 392 -3.40 -9.16 0.55
C LEU A 392 -4.18 -9.47 1.83
N GLU A 393 -3.97 -10.65 2.42
CA GLU A 393 -4.81 -11.15 3.52
C GLU A 393 -4.72 -10.32 4.81
N ASP A 394 -3.63 -9.58 5.00
CA ASP A 394 -3.40 -8.67 6.13
C ASP A 394 -3.79 -7.22 5.83
N CYS A 395 -4.56 -7.00 4.76
CA CYS A 395 -5.04 -5.70 4.30
C CYS A 395 -6.57 -5.71 4.06
N MET A 396 -7.29 -6.56 4.79
CA MET A 396 -8.74 -6.73 4.71
C MET A 396 -9.26 -7.52 5.91
N SER A 397 -10.43 -7.14 6.43
CA SER A 397 -11.07 -7.86 7.54
C SER A 397 -12.53 -8.23 7.26
N PRO A 398 -13.05 -9.35 7.81
CA PRO A 398 -14.44 -9.74 7.64
C PRO A 398 -15.37 -8.92 8.55
N ILE A 399 -16.63 -8.78 8.13
CA ILE A 399 -17.71 -8.33 9.02
C ILE A 399 -17.95 -9.43 10.07
N PRO A 400 -18.15 -9.09 11.37
CA PRO A 400 -18.41 -10.07 12.41
C PRO A 400 -19.56 -11.03 12.08
N GLY A 401 -19.35 -12.32 12.35
CA GLY A 401 -20.32 -13.38 12.08
C GLY A 401 -20.16 -14.07 10.72
N PHE A 402 -19.25 -13.60 9.88
CA PHE A 402 -18.98 -14.16 8.54
C PHE A 402 -17.59 -14.78 8.40
N GLU A 403 -16.80 -14.87 9.48
CA GLU A 403 -15.38 -15.22 9.45
C GLU A 403 -15.14 -16.60 8.83
N GLU A 404 -15.78 -17.66 9.34
CA GLU A 404 -15.53 -19.03 8.89
C GLU A 404 -15.91 -19.24 7.42
N ALA A 405 -17.08 -18.75 7.01
CA ALA A 405 -17.54 -18.83 5.63
C ALA A 405 -16.63 -18.04 4.68
N THR A 406 -16.11 -16.90 5.13
CA THR A 406 -15.13 -16.09 4.38
C THR A 406 -13.84 -16.88 4.17
N GLU A 407 -13.24 -17.44 5.22
CA GLU A 407 -11.99 -18.19 5.09
C GLU A 407 -12.11 -19.43 4.20
N GLU A 408 -13.25 -20.15 4.26
CA GLU A 408 -13.51 -21.25 3.31
C GLU A 408 -13.59 -20.73 1.87
N ALA A 409 -14.28 -19.61 1.64
CA ALA A 409 -14.41 -19.05 0.29
C ALA A 409 -13.06 -18.60 -0.30
N TYR A 410 -12.18 -17.99 0.49
CA TYR A 410 -10.83 -17.63 0.03
C TYR A 410 -9.96 -18.86 -0.24
N ARG A 411 -10.02 -19.89 0.63
CA ARG A 411 -9.34 -21.17 0.38
C ARG A 411 -9.82 -21.80 -0.92
N ARG A 412 -11.12 -21.69 -1.23
CA ARG A 412 -11.70 -22.16 -2.50
C ARG A 412 -11.20 -21.35 -3.70
N LEU A 413 -11.18 -20.02 -3.62
CA LEU A 413 -10.61 -19.16 -4.67
C LEU A 413 -9.16 -19.53 -4.99
N SER A 414 -8.36 -19.80 -3.96
CA SER A 414 -6.97 -20.19 -4.14
C SER A 414 -6.81 -21.59 -4.73
N ARG A 415 -7.50 -22.58 -4.15
CA ARG A 415 -7.39 -23.99 -4.55
C ARG A 415 -7.94 -24.25 -5.94
N ASP A 416 -9.11 -23.69 -6.24
CA ASP A 416 -9.90 -24.08 -7.43
C ASP A 416 -9.61 -23.15 -8.63
N TYR A 417 -9.23 -21.89 -8.38
CA TYR A 417 -9.01 -20.88 -9.43
C TYR A 417 -7.56 -20.37 -9.48
N GLY A 418 -6.72 -20.71 -8.51
CA GLY A 418 -5.31 -20.31 -8.48
C GLY A 418 -5.06 -18.89 -8.01
N VAL A 419 -6.03 -18.23 -7.36
CA VAL A 419 -5.82 -16.91 -6.74
C VAL A 419 -4.73 -17.01 -5.67
N HIS A 420 -3.78 -16.08 -5.68
CA HIS A 420 -2.71 -16.04 -4.69
C HIS A 420 -3.20 -15.33 -3.42
N LEU A 421 -3.15 -16.03 -2.29
CA LEU A 421 -3.34 -15.45 -0.97
C LEU A 421 -1.97 -15.19 -0.36
N VAL A 422 -1.66 -13.94 -0.04
CA VAL A 422 -0.33 -13.54 0.45
C VAL A 422 -0.45 -12.47 1.52
N HIS A 423 0.51 -12.42 2.44
CA HIS A 423 0.68 -11.21 3.24
C HIS A 423 1.30 -10.09 2.42
N SER A 424 0.94 -8.85 2.74
CA SER A 424 1.48 -7.65 2.11
C SER A 424 3.01 -7.64 2.06
N ALA A 425 3.66 -8.18 3.09
CA ALA A 425 5.12 -8.31 3.23
C ALA A 425 5.80 -9.31 2.31
N GLU A 426 5.04 -10.26 1.77
CA GLU A 426 5.52 -11.41 1.02
C GLU A 426 5.32 -11.23 -0.49
N TRP A 427 4.42 -10.33 -0.89
CA TRP A 427 4.20 -10.02 -2.29
C TRP A 427 5.48 -9.56 -2.99
N SER A 428 5.75 -10.15 -4.14
CA SER A 428 6.86 -9.81 -5.02
C SER A 428 6.43 -9.89 -6.48
N LEU A 429 6.93 -8.94 -7.28
CA LEU A 429 6.65 -8.83 -8.71
C LEU A 429 7.36 -9.92 -9.55
#